data_AF-A0A7J7JP00-F1
#
_entry.id   AF-A0A7J7JP00-F1
#
_cell.length_a   1.000
_cell.length_b   1.000
_cell.length_c   1.000
_cell.angle_alpha   90.00
_cell.angle_beta   90.00
_cell.angle_gamma   90.00
#
_symmetry.space_group_name_H-M   'P 1'
#
loop_
_entity.id
_entity.type
_entity.pdbx_description
1 polymer ?
#
loop_
_entity_poly.entity_id
_entity_poly.type
_entity_poly.pdbx_seq_one_letter_code
_entity_poly.pdbx_strand_id
1 'polypeptide(L)'
;MYDWAQFISQFFSLYATHILTYHQIVFTDKGVAHCKKLIGESVTTEILLSKCPAADLLPTAISSKGLDLQRQWYLYEQIREFCKPEYTQDLVCPRPSFPKPKGKAAEYY
;
A
#
# COMPACT_ATOMS: atom_id res chain seq x y z
N MET A 1 -3.00 -2.17 -9.00
CA MET A 1 -2.83 -1.65 -7.61
C MET A 1 -2.65 -0.15 -7.71
N TYR A 2 -2.96 0.65 -6.69
CA TYR A 2 -2.86 2.11 -6.78
C TYR A 2 -1.75 2.63 -5.87
N ASP A 3 -1.02 3.66 -6.29
CA ASP A 3 -0.05 4.34 -5.42
C ASP A 3 -0.75 5.39 -4.56
N TRP A 4 -1.44 4.94 -3.52
CA TRP A 4 -2.11 5.83 -2.59
C TRP A 4 -1.12 6.72 -1.82
N ALA A 5 0.08 6.22 -1.53
CA ALA A 5 1.06 6.98 -0.75
C ALA A 5 1.56 8.19 -1.53
N GLN A 6 2.04 7.97 -2.76
CA GLN A 6 2.47 9.07 -3.64
C GLN A 6 1.30 10.00 -3.95
N PHE A 7 0.13 9.45 -4.29
CA PHE A 7 -1.04 10.24 -4.61
C PHE A 7 -1.53 11.11 -3.45
N ILE A 8 -1.56 10.58 -2.22
CA ILE A 8 -2.04 11.35 -1.07
C ILE A 8 -1.00 12.40 -0.66
N SER A 9 0.30 12.09 -0.79
CA SER A 9 1.38 13.00 -0.38
C SER A 9 1.33 14.37 -1.05
N GLN A 10 0.84 14.46 -2.29
CA GLN A 10 0.73 15.73 -3.01
C GLN A 10 -0.29 16.71 -2.39
N PHE A 11 -1.17 16.24 -1.51
CA PHE A 11 -2.18 17.05 -0.83
C PHE A 11 -1.68 17.58 0.51
N PHE A 12 -0.69 16.94 1.13
CA PHE A 12 -0.18 17.32 2.44
C PHE A 12 0.77 18.52 2.36
N SER A 13 0.73 19.38 3.39
CA SER A 13 1.66 20.49 3.52
C SER A 13 3.02 19.98 3.99
N LEU A 14 4.10 20.49 3.37
CA LEU A 14 5.49 20.17 3.78
C LEU A 14 5.81 20.61 5.22
N TYR A 15 4.98 21.49 5.78
CA TYR A 15 5.12 22.06 7.13
C TYR A 15 4.50 21.19 8.23
N ALA A 16 3.74 20.14 7.89
CA ALA A 16 3.12 19.23 8.86
C ALA A 16 4.14 18.30 9.58
N THR A 17 5.44 18.44 9.36
CA THR A 17 6.50 17.60 9.94
C THR A 17 6.60 17.72 11.46
N HIS A 18 6.21 18.85 12.04
CA HIS A 18 6.21 19.06 13.49
C HIS A 18 5.00 18.46 14.20
N ILE A 19 4.04 17.86 13.47
CA ILE A 19 2.80 17.34 14.06
C ILE A 19 3.06 16.24 15.11
N LEU A 20 4.15 15.48 14.93
CA LEU A 20 4.58 14.43 15.85
C LEU A 20 5.04 14.96 17.21
N THR A 21 5.27 16.27 17.34
CA THR A 21 5.66 16.89 18.61
C THR A 21 4.48 17.21 19.52
N TYR A 22 3.24 17.10 19.02
CA TYR A 22 2.02 17.31 19.79
C TYR A 22 1.54 15.99 20.42
N HIS A 23 0.94 16.08 21.61
CA HIS A 23 0.40 14.91 22.32
C HIS A 23 -1.12 14.78 22.16
N GLN A 24 -1.80 15.89 21.85
CA GLN A 24 -3.23 15.92 21.57
C GLN A 24 -3.44 16.55 20.20
N ILE A 25 -4.07 15.80 19.30
CA ILE A 25 -4.37 16.21 17.94
C ILE A 25 -5.85 15.92 17.69
N VAL A 26 -6.62 16.94 17.36
CA VAL A 26 -8.03 16.83 16.98
C VAL A 26 -8.16 17.30 15.54
N PHE A 27 -8.54 16.39 14.65
CA PHE A 27 -8.79 16.71 13.25
C PHE A 27 -10.17 17.35 13.10
N THR A 28 -10.22 18.46 12.38
CA THR A 28 -11.46 19.16 12.03
C THR A 28 -11.77 18.96 10.54
N ASP A 29 -12.72 19.72 10.03
CA ASP A 29 -13.06 19.71 8.62
C ASP A 29 -11.93 20.31 7.75
N LYS A 30 -11.85 19.85 6.50
CA LYS A 30 -10.99 20.43 5.44
C LYS A 30 -9.48 20.30 5.69
N GLY A 31 -9.04 19.29 6.44
CA GLY A 31 -7.61 18.98 6.59
C GLY A 31 -6.87 19.91 7.53
N VAL A 32 -7.56 20.41 8.55
CA VAL A 32 -6.99 21.20 9.65
C VAL A 32 -6.92 20.33 10.90
N ALA A 33 -5.91 20.56 11.72
CA ALA A 33 -5.75 19.92 13.02
C ALA A 33 -5.55 20.96 14.12
N HIS A 34 -6.24 20.75 15.24
CA HIS A 34 -6.03 21.46 16.48
C HIS A 34 -5.11 20.65 17.37
N CYS A 35 -4.00 21.26 17.75
CA CYS A 35 -2.85 20.60 18.35
C CYS A 35 -2.52 21.20 19.71
N LYS A 36 -2.12 20.35 20.67
CA LYS A 36 -1.56 20.76 21.97
C LYS A 36 -0.38 19.88 22.35
N LYS A 37 0.62 20.46 23.02
CA LYS A 37 1.72 19.69 23.60
C LYS A 37 1.34 19.23 25.01
N LEU A 38 0.83 20.12 25.85
CA LEU A 38 0.43 19.78 27.23
C LEU A 38 -1.05 20.08 27.51
N ILE A 39 -1.58 19.44 28.55
CA ILE A 39 -2.93 19.70 29.04
C ILE A 39 -2.96 21.12 29.65
N GLY A 40 -3.88 21.96 29.19
CA GLY A 40 -4.05 23.34 29.66
C GLY A 40 -3.38 24.42 28.81
N GLU A 41 -2.57 24.05 27.82
CA GLU A 41 -2.02 25.01 26.84
C GLU A 41 -3.07 25.50 25.83
N SER A 42 -2.78 26.65 25.23
CA SER A 42 -3.52 27.18 24.08
C SER A 42 -3.47 26.21 22.91
N VAL A 43 -4.58 26.11 22.18
CA VAL A 43 -4.67 25.30 20.95
C VAL A 43 -3.84 25.96 19.85
N THR A 44 -2.93 25.22 19.25
CA THR A 44 -2.28 25.58 17.98
C THR A 44 -3.08 24.99 16.82
N THR A 45 -3.22 25.73 15.72
CA THR A 45 -3.91 25.22 14.52
C THR A 45 -2.88 24.94 13.43
N GLU A 46 -2.87 23.70 12.95
CA GLU A 46 -1.99 23.22 11.87
C GLU A 46 -2.83 22.92 10.62
N ILE A 47 -2.41 23.43 9.47
CA ILE A 47 -3.03 23.12 8.19
C ILE A 47 -2.29 21.93 7.56
N LEU A 48 -2.94 20.77 7.57
CA LEU A 48 -2.36 19.52 7.08
C LEU A 48 -2.52 19.36 5.59
N LEU A 49 -3.65 19.76 5.03
CA LEU A 49 -3.90 19.71 3.59
C LEU A 49 -3.74 21.09 2.96
N SER A 50 -2.85 21.18 1.97
CA SER A 50 -2.69 22.38 1.13
C SER A 50 -3.83 22.55 0.13
N LYS A 51 -4.46 21.43 -0.26
CA LYS A 51 -5.61 21.38 -1.15
C LYS A 51 -6.45 20.15 -0.80
N CYS A 52 -7.78 20.28 -0.79
CA CYS A 52 -8.65 19.13 -0.59
C CYS A 52 -8.82 18.37 -1.93
N PRO A 53 -8.52 17.06 -1.99
CA PRO A 53 -8.81 16.27 -3.18
C PRO A 53 -10.32 16.23 -3.46
N ALA A 54 -10.70 16.21 -4.74
CA ALA A 54 -12.06 15.90 -5.12
C ALA A 54 -12.38 14.43 -4.79
N ALA A 55 -13.63 14.14 -4.42
CA ALA A 55 -14.03 12.83 -3.92
C ALA A 55 -13.96 11.70 -4.98
N ASP A 56 -13.97 12.07 -6.26
CA ASP A 56 -13.93 11.20 -7.43
C ASP A 56 -12.51 10.95 -7.98
N LEU A 57 -11.49 11.58 -7.38
CA LEU A 57 -10.14 11.57 -7.91
C LEU A 57 -9.39 10.29 -7.48
N LEU A 58 -8.94 9.52 -8.46
CA LEU A 58 -8.21 8.27 -8.24
C LEU A 58 -6.71 8.40 -8.60
N PRO A 59 -5.80 7.78 -7.83
CA PRO A 59 -4.40 7.63 -8.20
C PRO A 59 -4.21 6.90 -9.53
N THR A 60 -3.05 7.11 -10.16
CA THR A 60 -2.62 6.33 -11.31
C THR A 60 -2.52 4.85 -10.93
N ALA A 61 -3.05 3.99 -11.80
CA ALA A 61 -2.95 2.55 -11.61
C ALA A 61 -1.49 2.09 -11.82
N ILE A 62 -0.93 1.47 -10.79
CA ILE A 62 0.32 0.72 -10.86
C ILE A 62 0.05 -0.63 -11.51
N SER A 63 0.81 -0.92 -12.57
CA SER A 63 0.88 -2.25 -13.16
C SER A 63 1.65 -3.18 -12.22
N SER A 64 1.01 -4.26 -11.79
CA SER A 64 1.70 -5.31 -11.05
C SER A 64 2.66 -6.03 -11.98
N LYS A 65 3.93 -6.19 -11.57
CA LYS A 65 4.96 -6.94 -12.32
C LYS A 65 4.60 -8.41 -12.58
N GLY A 66 3.55 -8.92 -11.91
CA GLY A 66 3.18 -10.33 -11.93
C GLY A 66 4.12 -11.17 -11.07
N LEU A 67 3.94 -12.49 -11.13
CA LEU A 67 4.81 -13.44 -10.46
C LEU A 67 6.10 -13.61 -11.25
N ASP A 68 7.23 -13.67 -10.56
CA ASP A 68 8.46 -14.13 -11.19
C ASP A 68 8.34 -15.61 -11.59
N LEU A 69 9.23 -16.04 -12.50
CA LEU A 69 9.15 -17.38 -13.07
C LEU A 69 9.35 -18.48 -12.02
N GLN A 70 10.15 -18.26 -10.97
CA GLN A 70 10.33 -19.23 -9.89
C GLN A 70 9.03 -19.45 -9.12
N ARG A 71 8.32 -18.37 -8.78
CA ARG A 71 7.02 -18.41 -8.10
C ARG A 71 5.94 -19.04 -8.98
N GLN A 72 5.93 -18.76 -10.28
CA GLN A 72 5.01 -19.43 -11.21
C GLN A 72 5.20 -20.95 -11.20
N TRP A 73 6.46 -21.43 -11.25
CA TRP A 73 6.77 -22.86 -11.14
C TRP A 73 6.43 -23.45 -9.78
N TYR A 74 6.68 -22.72 -8.69
CA TYR A 74 6.27 -23.13 -7.35
C TYR A 74 4.76 -23.34 -7.24
N LEU A 75 3.96 -22.39 -7.74
CA LEU A 75 2.50 -22.53 -7.76
C LEU A 75 2.06 -23.77 -8.55
N TYR A 76 2.61 -23.97 -9.75
CA TYR A 76 2.26 -25.09 -10.60
C TYR A 76 2.64 -26.46 -10.00
N GLU A 77 3.82 -26.57 -9.39
CA GLU A 77 4.34 -27.86 -8.88
C GLU A 77 3.89 -28.18 -7.46
N GLN A 78 3.77 -27.17 -6.58
CA GLN A 78 3.60 -27.37 -5.14
C GLN A 78 2.21 -26.97 -4.64
N ILE A 79 1.57 -25.97 -5.25
CA ILE A 79 0.29 -25.46 -4.74
C ILE A 79 -0.90 -26.03 -5.50
N ARG A 80 -0.70 -26.39 -6.77
CA ARG A 80 -1.76 -26.77 -7.70
C ARG A 80 -2.66 -27.91 -7.20
N GLU A 81 -2.10 -28.92 -6.54
CA GLU A 81 -2.89 -30.06 -6.02
C GLU A 81 -3.88 -29.67 -4.91
N PHE A 82 -3.61 -28.56 -4.21
CA PHE A 82 -4.46 -28.03 -3.15
C PHE A 82 -5.56 -27.11 -3.67
N CYS A 83 -5.56 -26.78 -4.97
CA CYS A 83 -6.57 -25.92 -5.57
C CYS A 83 -7.90 -26.67 -5.69
N LYS A 84 -8.89 -26.26 -4.89
CA LYS A 84 -10.25 -26.79 -4.92
C LYS A 84 -11.26 -25.67 -5.21
N PRO A 85 -12.31 -25.97 -5.99
CA PRO A 85 -12.56 -27.21 -6.75
C PRO A 85 -11.55 -27.43 -7.90
N GLU A 86 -11.41 -28.66 -8.43
CA GLU A 86 -10.32 -29.03 -9.36
C GLU A 86 -10.22 -28.12 -10.60
N TYR A 87 -11.33 -27.55 -11.08
CA TYR A 87 -11.31 -26.68 -12.26
C TYR A 87 -10.59 -25.34 -12.02
N THR A 88 -10.36 -24.94 -10.76
CA THR A 88 -9.70 -23.67 -10.44
C THR A 88 -8.20 -23.72 -10.61
N GLN A 89 -7.60 -24.92 -10.58
CA GLN A 89 -6.16 -25.12 -10.60
C GLN A 89 -5.48 -24.51 -11.85
N ASP A 90 -6.16 -24.52 -13.00
CA ASP A 90 -5.66 -23.92 -14.24
C ASP A 90 -5.79 -22.41 -14.28
N LEU A 91 -6.72 -21.86 -13.49
CA LEU A 91 -6.89 -20.41 -13.35
C LEU A 91 -5.85 -19.81 -12.39
N VAL A 92 -5.60 -20.48 -11.26
CA VAL A 92 -4.75 -19.93 -10.18
C VAL A 92 -3.31 -20.42 -10.23
N CYS A 93 -3.07 -21.63 -10.75
CA CYS A 93 -1.75 -22.27 -10.82
C CYS A 93 -1.49 -22.84 -12.23
N PRO A 94 -1.54 -22.01 -13.29
CA PRO A 94 -1.32 -22.46 -14.67
C PRO A 94 0.12 -22.93 -14.88
N ARG A 95 0.31 -23.75 -15.92
CA ARG A 95 1.66 -24.15 -16.35
C ARG A 95 2.43 -22.92 -16.88
N PRO A 96 3.64 -22.63 -16.37
CA PRO A 96 4.42 -21.49 -16.85
C PRO A 96 4.82 -21.65 -18.31
N SER A 97 4.84 -20.54 -19.07
CA SER A 97 5.19 -20.52 -20.49
C SER A 97 6.70 -20.63 -20.76
N PHE A 98 7.53 -20.37 -19.75
CA PHE A 98 8.99 -20.39 -19.85
C PHE A 98 9.58 -21.58 -19.08
N PRO A 99 10.71 -22.15 -19.55
CA PRO A 99 11.35 -23.28 -18.90
C PRO A 99 11.77 -22.93 -17.47
N LYS A 100 11.76 -23.92 -16.59
CA LYS A 100 12.14 -23.75 -15.19
C LYS A 100 13.58 -23.21 -15.08
N PRO A 101 13.80 -22.09 -14.37
CA PRO A 101 15.13 -21.54 -14.18
C PRO A 101 16.00 -22.55 -13.39
N LYS A 102 17.25 -22.74 -13.82
CA LYS A 102 18.19 -23.67 -13.18
C LYS A 102 18.98 -22.96 -12.05
N GLY A 103 18.67 -23.26 -10.78
CA GLY A 103 19.41 -22.92 -9.54
C GLY A 103 18.97 -21.64 -8.81
N LYS A 104 19.13 -21.46 -7.48
CA LYS A 104 19.53 -22.31 -6.33
C LYS A 104 18.29 -22.70 -5.51
N ALA A 105 18.35 -23.80 -4.76
CA ALA A 105 17.37 -24.11 -3.72
C ALA A 105 17.25 -22.90 -2.77
N ALA A 106 16.04 -22.40 -2.58
CA ALA A 106 15.78 -21.38 -1.59
C ALA A 106 16.13 -21.97 -0.21
N GLU A 107 17.18 -21.44 0.42
CA GLU A 107 17.36 -21.60 1.86
C GLU A 107 16.18 -20.88 2.51
N TYR A 108 15.25 -21.67 3.05
CA TYR A 108 14.18 -21.19 3.91
C TYR A 108 14.72 -21.14 5.34
N TYR A 109 15.23 -19.99 5.78
CA TYR A 109 15.26 -19.55 7.18
C TYR A 109 15.20 -18.02 7.26
#